data_AF-A0AAW0EG04-F1
#
_entry.id   AF-A0AAW0EG04-F1
#
_cell.length_a   1.000
_cell.length_b   1.000
_cell.length_c   1.000
_cell.angle_alpha   90.00
_cell.angle_beta   90.00
_cell.angle_gamma   90.00
#
_symmetry.space_group_name_H-M   'P 1'
#
loop_
_entity.id
_entity.type
_entity.pdbx_description
1 polymer ?
#
loop_
_entity_poly.entity_id
_entity_poly.type
_entity_poly.pdbx_seq_one_letter_code
_entity_poly.pdbx_strand_id
1 'polypeptide(L)'
;MSTIRAHTLLGVNPASEDLKLFIASLSSGKTIDPEVKSYSDAVYFNFYALGLSLLFVPKNGYKPKSGLTRSTLQDTDLALEGLDLYNVPKPDSKIKGTSTRKAELAFSTYPGLPFALELAEGVVDKDGKTLVRPPHLSVDAITMGKDFVACFGEPARKGGGAGPSSGSIGIWCEWTADGVMVEFGGDEAKGPQAWERGKDAVWRVISIFPRK
;
A
#
# COMPACT_ATOMS: atom_id res chain seq x y z
N MET A 1 -12.23 -12.10 -12.73
CA MET A 1 -11.64 -11.27 -11.66
C MET A 1 -10.16 -11.54 -11.66
N SER A 2 -9.32 -10.53 -11.93
CA SER A 2 -7.87 -10.72 -11.91
C SER A 2 -7.40 -10.67 -10.47
N THR A 3 -7.10 -11.83 -9.88
CA THR A 3 -6.41 -11.90 -8.59
C THR A 3 -5.03 -11.29 -8.77
N ILE A 4 -4.82 -10.10 -8.22
CA ILE A 4 -3.49 -9.50 -8.17
C ILE A 4 -2.66 -10.30 -7.19
N ARG A 5 -1.69 -11.05 -7.71
CA ARG A 5 -0.67 -11.70 -6.89
C ARG A 5 0.46 -10.72 -6.61
N ALA A 6 0.16 -9.63 -5.90
CA ALA A 6 1.15 -8.59 -5.62
C ALA A 6 2.40 -9.16 -4.91
N HIS A 7 2.20 -10.15 -4.02
CA HIS A 7 3.31 -10.85 -3.36
C HIS A 7 4.24 -11.58 -4.34
N THR A 8 3.77 -12.03 -5.51
CA THR A 8 4.65 -12.70 -6.49
C THR A 8 5.52 -11.72 -7.27
N LEU A 9 5.24 -10.42 -7.21
CA LEU A 9 6.10 -9.39 -7.80
C LEU A 9 7.26 -9.02 -6.88
N LEU A 10 7.19 -9.35 -5.58
CA LEU A 10 8.26 -9.04 -4.65
C LEU A 10 9.56 -9.75 -5.05
N GLY A 11 10.68 -9.05 -4.90
CA GLY A 11 12.02 -9.50 -5.25
C GLY A 11 12.41 -9.30 -6.72
N VAL A 12 11.47 -9.02 -7.63
CA VAL A 12 11.79 -8.80 -9.05
C VAL A 12 12.46 -7.43 -9.27
N ASN A 13 13.27 -7.33 -10.32
CA ASN A 13 13.92 -6.06 -10.67
C ASN A 13 13.01 -5.15 -11.53
N PRO A 14 13.32 -3.85 -11.67
CA PRO A 14 12.51 -2.90 -12.43
C PRO A 14 12.37 -3.21 -13.94
N ALA A 15 13.24 -4.05 -14.50
CA ALA A 15 13.21 -4.47 -15.90
C ALA A 15 12.42 -5.77 -16.13
N SER A 16 11.95 -6.42 -15.05
CA SER A 16 11.19 -7.68 -15.10
C SER A 16 9.96 -7.58 -16.00
N GLU A 17 9.74 -8.61 -16.82
CA GLU A 17 8.57 -8.68 -17.71
C GLU A 17 7.27 -8.79 -16.92
N ASP A 18 7.26 -9.57 -15.83
CA ASP A 18 6.09 -9.71 -14.96
C ASP A 18 5.63 -8.36 -14.39
N LEU A 19 6.59 -7.52 -14.01
CA LEU A 19 6.30 -6.19 -13.48
C LEU A 19 5.77 -5.25 -14.57
N LYS A 20 6.34 -5.31 -15.78
CA LYS A 20 5.86 -4.53 -16.93
C LYS A 20 4.44 -4.93 -17.31
N LEU A 21 4.16 -6.22 -17.37
CA LEU A 21 2.83 -6.76 -17.66
C LEU A 21 1.81 -6.33 -16.60
N PHE A 22 2.20 -6.37 -15.32
CA PHE A 22 1.38 -5.87 -14.23
C PHE A 22 1.03 -4.38 -14.42
N ILE A 23 2.03 -3.52 -14.63
CA ILE A 23 1.80 -2.07 -14.82
C ILE A 23 0.95 -1.81 -16.08
N ALA A 24 1.24 -2.50 -17.19
CA ALA A 24 0.50 -2.36 -18.44
C ALA A 24 -0.97 -2.78 -18.30
N SER A 25 -1.25 -3.78 -17.44
CA SER A 25 -2.63 -4.21 -17.16
C SER A 25 -3.45 -3.13 -16.45
N LEU A 26 -2.80 -2.24 -15.68
CA LEU A 26 -3.45 -1.15 -14.96
C LEU A 26 -3.65 0.10 -15.82
N SER A 27 -2.83 0.28 -16.84
CA SER A 27 -2.85 1.45 -17.73
C SER A 27 -3.66 1.23 -19.02
N SER A 28 -4.39 0.11 -19.12
CA SER A 28 -5.07 -0.33 -20.34
C SER A 28 -4.11 -0.40 -21.54
N GLY A 29 -2.89 -0.91 -21.32
CA GLY A 29 -1.85 -1.07 -22.34
C GLY A 29 -1.08 0.20 -22.70
N LYS A 30 -1.36 1.35 -22.06
CA LYS A 30 -0.58 2.58 -22.27
C LYS A 30 0.73 2.51 -21.50
N THR A 31 1.83 2.91 -22.12
CA THR A 31 3.07 3.13 -21.39
C THR A 31 2.90 4.32 -20.46
N ILE A 32 3.18 4.13 -19.17
CA ILE A 32 3.18 5.19 -18.17
C ILE A 32 4.57 5.17 -17.52
N ASP A 33 5.24 6.31 -17.55
CA ASP A 33 6.52 6.48 -16.88
C ASP A 33 6.31 6.87 -15.41
N PRO A 34 7.06 6.26 -14.47
CA PRO A 34 6.99 6.64 -13.07
C PRO A 34 7.78 7.93 -12.80
N GLU A 35 7.36 8.69 -11.77
CA GLU A 35 8.28 9.62 -11.12
C GLU A 35 9.23 8.84 -10.22
N VAL A 36 10.53 8.92 -10.52
CA VAL A 36 11.58 8.25 -9.76
C VAL A 36 12.05 9.14 -8.61
N LYS A 37 11.99 8.62 -7.38
CA LYS A 37 12.66 9.22 -6.21
C LYS A 37 13.69 8.24 -5.68
N SER A 38 14.95 8.65 -5.67
CA SER A 38 16.08 7.80 -5.30
C SER A 38 16.74 8.27 -4.01
N TYR A 39 17.13 7.30 -3.21
CA TYR A 39 17.85 7.41 -1.95
C TYR A 39 18.90 6.30 -1.90
N SER A 40 19.86 6.40 -0.99
CA SER A 40 20.94 5.42 -0.88
C SER A 40 20.48 4.01 -0.50
N ASP A 41 19.30 3.91 0.10
CA ASP A 41 18.69 2.70 0.66
C ASP A 41 17.37 2.30 -0.04
N ALA A 42 16.82 3.17 -0.89
CA ALA A 42 15.52 2.96 -1.51
C ALA A 42 15.38 3.72 -2.83
N VAL A 43 14.65 3.14 -3.78
CA VAL A 43 14.22 3.81 -5.01
C VAL A 43 12.72 3.61 -5.18
N TYR A 44 11.99 4.71 -5.26
CA TYR A 44 10.54 4.71 -5.45
C TYR A 44 10.20 5.00 -6.90
N PHE A 45 9.35 4.16 -7.49
CA PHE A 45 8.70 4.44 -8.77
C PHE A 45 7.24 4.79 -8.49
N ASN A 46 6.90 6.08 -8.58
CA ASN A 46 5.56 6.58 -8.29
C ASN A 46 4.75 6.70 -9.59
N PHE A 47 3.73 5.87 -9.75
CA PHE A 47 2.76 5.93 -10.85
C PHE A 47 1.49 6.62 -10.34
N TYR A 48 1.54 7.95 -10.18
CA TYR A 48 0.45 8.73 -9.60
C TYR A 48 -0.89 8.49 -10.28
N ALA A 49 -0.92 8.48 -11.61
CA ALA A 49 -2.14 8.26 -12.38
C ALA A 49 -2.77 6.87 -12.16
N LEU A 50 -1.96 5.89 -11.73
CA LEU A 50 -2.39 4.53 -11.42
C LEU A 50 -2.66 4.29 -9.93
N GLY A 51 -2.45 5.26 -9.06
CA GLY A 51 -2.58 5.03 -7.62
C GLY A 51 -1.63 3.93 -7.11
N LEU A 52 -0.42 3.86 -7.66
CA LEU A 52 0.56 2.81 -7.40
C LEU A 52 1.93 3.43 -7.10
N SER A 53 2.56 3.03 -6.01
CA SER A 53 3.99 3.26 -5.78
C SER A 53 4.71 1.93 -5.61
N LEU A 54 5.91 1.82 -6.19
CA LEU A 54 6.78 0.65 -6.05
C LEU A 54 8.04 1.05 -5.30
N LEU A 55 8.36 0.33 -4.24
CA LEU A 55 9.58 0.51 -3.45
C LEU A 55 10.60 -0.56 -3.84
N PHE A 56 11.74 -0.13 -4.38
CA PHE A 56 12.88 -0.99 -4.65
C PHE A 56 13.98 -0.77 -3.62
N VAL A 57 14.60 -1.86 -3.17
CA VAL A 57 15.79 -1.82 -2.33
C VAL A 57 17.04 -2.12 -3.17
N PRO A 58 18.15 -1.38 -2.97
CA PRO A 58 19.43 -1.69 -3.59
C PRO A 58 20.01 -3.02 -3.09
N LYS A 59 20.63 -3.76 -4.01
CA LYS A 59 21.33 -5.02 -3.75
C LYS A 59 22.77 -4.94 -4.27
N ASN A 60 23.57 -5.97 -3.98
CA ASN A 60 24.94 -6.13 -4.51
C ASN A 60 25.89 -4.93 -4.25
N GLY A 61 25.65 -4.16 -3.18
CA GLY A 61 26.45 -2.99 -2.84
C GLY A 61 26.12 -1.71 -3.63
N TYR A 62 25.10 -1.74 -4.49
CA TYR A 62 24.60 -0.53 -5.16
C TYR A 62 24.09 0.49 -4.12
N LYS A 63 24.47 1.75 -4.32
CA LYS A 63 24.05 2.89 -3.49
C LYS A 63 23.56 4.00 -4.41
N PRO A 64 22.27 4.02 -4.78
CA PRO A 64 21.72 5.06 -5.62
C PRO A 64 21.97 6.45 -5.00
N LYS A 65 22.30 7.42 -5.83
CA LYS A 65 22.36 8.82 -5.41
C LYS A 65 20.98 9.44 -5.49
N SER A 66 20.71 10.46 -4.69
CA SER A 66 19.47 11.21 -4.82
C SER A 66 19.40 11.97 -6.14
N GLY A 67 18.20 12.04 -6.70
CA GLY A 67 17.91 12.74 -7.95
C GLY A 67 18.23 11.95 -9.23
N LEU A 68 18.54 10.65 -9.13
CA LEU A 68 18.68 9.79 -10.31
C LEU A 68 17.35 9.66 -11.05
N THR A 69 17.43 9.62 -12.38
CA THR A 69 16.30 9.40 -13.29
C THR A 69 16.21 7.92 -13.68
N ARG A 70 15.07 7.51 -14.24
CA ARG A 70 14.80 6.12 -14.67
C ARG A 70 15.89 5.50 -15.54
N SER A 71 16.48 6.28 -16.46
CA SER A 71 17.50 5.81 -17.40
C SER A 71 18.90 5.65 -16.80
N THR A 72 19.13 6.17 -15.59
CA THR A 72 20.43 6.15 -14.90
C THR A 72 20.50 5.13 -13.76
N LEU A 73 19.41 4.42 -13.52
CA LEU A 73 19.34 3.38 -12.50
C LEU A 73 19.96 2.07 -12.99
N GLN A 74 20.58 1.35 -12.06
CA GLN A 74 21.08 0.01 -12.29
C GLN A 74 19.99 -0.99 -11.91
N ASP A 75 19.08 -1.27 -12.85
CA ASP A 75 17.90 -2.11 -12.59
C ASP A 75 18.27 -3.48 -12.02
N THR A 76 19.36 -4.10 -12.50
CA THR A 76 19.83 -5.42 -12.05
C THR A 76 20.22 -5.45 -10.57
N ASP A 77 20.54 -4.30 -9.98
CA ASP A 77 20.93 -4.15 -8.58
C ASP A 77 19.80 -3.54 -7.73
N LEU A 78 18.57 -3.61 -8.22
CA LEU A 78 17.36 -3.24 -7.51
C LEU A 78 16.41 -4.42 -7.45
N ALA A 79 15.71 -4.55 -6.33
CA ALA A 79 14.64 -5.53 -6.17
C ALA A 79 13.44 -4.93 -5.48
N LEU A 80 12.25 -5.30 -5.94
CA LEU A 80 10.99 -4.82 -5.40
C LEU A 80 10.82 -5.35 -3.96
N GLU A 81 10.74 -4.44 -3.01
CA GLU A 81 10.54 -4.75 -1.58
C GLU A 81 9.12 -4.41 -1.13
N GLY A 82 8.43 -3.52 -1.84
CA GLY A 82 7.06 -3.20 -1.49
C GLY A 82 6.29 -2.51 -2.59
N LEU A 83 4.97 -2.56 -2.46
CA LEU A 83 4.02 -1.87 -3.32
C LEU A 83 2.99 -1.15 -2.45
N ASP A 84 2.70 0.10 -2.76
CA ASP A 84 1.62 0.87 -2.14
C ASP A 84 0.50 1.07 -3.15
N LEU A 85 -0.70 0.67 -2.78
CA LEU A 85 -1.94 0.87 -3.52
C LEU A 85 -2.72 2.00 -2.85
N TYR A 86 -3.17 2.98 -3.63
CA TYR A 86 -3.87 4.16 -3.12
C TYR A 86 -5.37 4.09 -3.40
N ASN A 87 -6.17 4.52 -2.42
CA ASN A 87 -7.58 4.79 -2.56
C ASN A 87 -7.83 6.24 -2.19
N VAL A 88 -8.10 7.06 -3.20
CA VAL A 88 -8.34 8.49 -3.03
C VAL A 88 -9.80 8.75 -3.40
N PRO A 89 -10.71 8.84 -2.42
CA PRO A 89 -12.08 9.25 -2.68
C PRO A 89 -12.04 10.60 -3.41
N LYS A 90 -12.87 10.76 -4.46
CA LYS A 90 -13.04 12.07 -5.08
C LYS A 90 -13.46 13.05 -3.98
N PRO A 91 -12.81 14.21 -3.84
CA PRO A 91 -13.16 15.15 -2.79
C PRO A 91 -14.63 15.52 -2.96
N ASP A 92 -15.44 15.19 -1.96
CA ASP A 92 -16.82 15.63 -1.91
C ASP A 92 -16.79 17.15 -1.84
N SER A 93 -17.47 17.82 -2.78
CA SER A 93 -17.46 19.28 -2.96
C SER A 93 -18.01 20.06 -1.74
N LYS A 94 -18.39 19.36 -0.67
CA LYS A 94 -18.98 19.88 0.56
C LYS A 94 -18.04 19.91 1.76
N ILE A 95 -16.85 19.29 1.72
CA ILE A 95 -15.98 19.18 2.90
C ILE A 95 -14.68 19.95 2.68
N LYS A 96 -14.57 21.13 3.30
CA LYS A 96 -13.34 21.94 3.38
C LYS A 96 -12.41 21.36 4.46
N GLY A 97 -11.77 20.23 4.16
CA GLY A 97 -10.68 19.67 4.99
C GLY A 97 -9.30 20.09 4.44
N THR A 98 -8.48 20.76 5.25
CA THR A 98 -7.23 21.43 4.81
C THR A 98 -5.94 20.61 5.00
N SER A 99 -5.99 19.29 5.19
CA SER A 99 -4.76 18.53 5.46
C SER A 99 -4.77 17.13 4.89
N THR A 100 -4.59 17.08 3.57
CA THR A 100 -4.10 15.91 2.86
C THR A 100 -2.69 16.28 2.40
N ARG A 101 -1.67 15.47 2.68
CA ARG A 101 -0.29 15.80 2.28
C ARG A 101 -0.27 15.99 0.76
N LYS A 102 0.38 17.05 0.26
CA LYS A 102 0.43 17.39 -1.18
C LYS A 102 0.85 16.21 -2.07
N ALA A 103 1.74 15.35 -1.59
CA ALA A 103 2.20 14.17 -2.33
C ALA A 103 1.11 13.09 -2.44
N GLU A 104 0.23 12.97 -1.46
CA GLU A 104 -0.87 11.99 -1.45
C GLU A 104 -2.08 12.50 -2.27
N LEU A 105 -2.22 13.82 -2.42
CA LEU A 105 -3.18 14.43 -3.36
C LEU A 105 -2.81 14.19 -4.83
N ALA A 106 -1.58 13.77 -5.12
CA ALA A 106 -1.15 13.50 -6.48
C ALA A 106 -1.62 12.11 -6.98
N PHE A 107 -1.82 11.13 -6.09
CA PHE A 107 -2.21 9.78 -6.50
C PHE A 107 -3.70 9.70 -6.82
N SER A 108 -4.03 8.96 -7.88
CA SER A 108 -5.38 8.50 -8.19
C SER A 108 -5.76 7.29 -7.35
N THR A 109 -7.04 6.91 -7.36
CA THR A 109 -7.45 5.58 -6.89
C THR A 109 -6.90 4.50 -7.81
N TYR A 110 -6.40 3.42 -7.20
CA TYR A 110 -5.91 2.24 -7.87
C TYR A 110 -6.97 1.65 -8.81
N PRO A 111 -6.71 1.55 -10.13
CA PRO A 111 -7.71 1.14 -11.11
C PRO A 111 -7.98 -0.38 -11.08
N GLY A 112 -7.14 -1.17 -10.40
CA GLY A 112 -7.30 -2.62 -10.28
C GLY A 112 -8.34 -3.07 -9.25
N LEU A 113 -9.27 -2.21 -8.83
CA LEU A 113 -10.33 -2.56 -7.89
C LEU A 113 -11.52 -3.26 -8.59
N PRO A 114 -12.18 -4.25 -7.94
CA PRO A 114 -11.75 -4.89 -6.70
C PRO A 114 -10.56 -5.84 -6.93
N PHE A 115 -9.73 -6.04 -5.91
CA PHE A 115 -8.63 -7.00 -5.92
C PHE A 115 -8.67 -7.92 -4.70
N ALA A 116 -7.93 -9.03 -4.74
CA ALA A 116 -7.85 -9.96 -3.62
C ALA A 116 -6.47 -9.90 -2.96
N LEU A 117 -6.44 -9.75 -1.64
CA LEU A 117 -5.24 -9.94 -0.82
C LEU A 117 -5.17 -11.40 -0.39
N GLU A 118 -4.06 -12.07 -0.68
CA GLU A 118 -3.81 -13.44 -0.22
C GLU A 118 -3.34 -13.43 1.24
N LEU A 119 -4.01 -14.21 2.09
CA LEU A 119 -3.64 -14.36 3.50
C LEU A 119 -2.65 -15.52 3.67
N ALA A 120 -1.76 -15.39 4.66
CA ALA A 120 -0.85 -16.46 5.04
C ALA A 120 -1.61 -17.59 5.76
N GLU A 121 -1.22 -18.84 5.47
CA GLU A 121 -1.72 -20.02 6.18
C GLU A 121 -1.00 -20.19 7.52
N GLY A 122 -1.64 -20.86 8.48
CA GLY A 122 -1.00 -21.24 9.74
C GLY A 122 -0.65 -20.09 10.68
N VAL A 123 -1.16 -18.88 10.46
CA VAL A 123 -0.95 -17.74 11.37
C VAL A 123 -1.56 -18.03 12.74
N VAL A 124 -0.80 -17.74 13.79
CA VAL A 124 -1.20 -17.91 15.19
C VAL A 124 -1.50 -16.57 15.85
N ASP A 125 -2.43 -16.56 16.80
CA ASP A 125 -2.67 -15.42 17.67
C ASP A 125 -1.63 -15.30 18.80
N LYS A 126 -1.82 -14.29 19.66
CA LYS A 126 -0.93 -14.02 20.82
C LYS A 126 -0.92 -15.15 21.85
N ASP A 127 -1.94 -16.00 21.86
CA ASP A 127 -2.09 -17.15 22.75
C ASP A 127 -1.56 -18.45 22.09
N GLY A 128 -0.98 -18.36 20.89
CA GLY A 128 -0.42 -19.47 20.14
C GLY A 128 -1.46 -20.33 19.43
N LYS A 129 -2.71 -19.87 19.33
CA LYS A 129 -3.78 -20.61 18.66
C LYS A 129 -3.82 -20.25 17.17
N THR A 130 -3.88 -21.27 16.31
CA THR A 130 -4.03 -21.08 14.87
C THR A 130 -5.35 -20.38 14.55
N LEU A 131 -5.26 -19.27 13.82
CA LEU A 131 -6.41 -18.51 13.34
C LEU A 131 -7.09 -19.25 12.18
N VAL A 132 -8.42 -19.37 12.25
CA VAL A 132 -9.24 -19.85 11.14
C VAL A 132 -9.68 -18.64 10.33
N ARG A 133 -9.09 -18.46 9.14
CA ARG A 133 -9.28 -17.29 8.27
C ARG A 133 -9.56 -17.75 6.84
N PRO A 134 -10.28 -16.97 6.02
CA PRO A 134 -10.39 -17.28 4.59
C PRO A 134 -9.02 -17.13 3.90
N PRO A 135 -8.81 -17.78 2.74
CA PRO A 135 -7.54 -17.70 2.03
C PRO A 135 -7.27 -16.32 1.39
N HIS A 136 -8.31 -15.50 1.23
CA HIS A 136 -8.19 -14.16 0.67
C HIS A 136 -9.22 -13.18 1.24
N LEU A 137 -8.88 -11.88 1.25
CA LEU A 137 -9.81 -10.76 1.42
C LEU A 137 -10.05 -10.09 0.06
N SER A 138 -11.32 -9.98 -0.36
CA SER A 138 -11.68 -9.11 -1.48
C SER A 138 -11.73 -7.65 -1.01
N VAL A 139 -10.88 -6.81 -1.59
CA VAL A 139 -10.78 -5.38 -1.30
C VAL A 139 -11.39 -4.59 -2.46
N ASP A 140 -12.38 -3.77 -2.14
CA ASP A 140 -12.98 -2.76 -3.02
C ASP A 140 -12.70 -1.34 -2.50
N ALA A 141 -13.21 -0.32 -3.17
CA ALA A 141 -12.98 1.08 -2.77
C ALA A 141 -13.62 1.49 -1.43
N ILE A 142 -14.53 0.68 -0.87
CA ILE A 142 -15.30 0.99 0.33
C ILE A 142 -14.99 0.06 1.50
N THR A 143 -14.02 -0.84 1.34
CA THR A 143 -13.60 -1.79 2.38
C THR A 143 -13.12 -1.02 3.62
N MET A 144 -13.62 -1.40 4.79
CA MET A 144 -13.40 -0.68 6.05
C MET A 144 -12.48 -1.44 7.00
N GLY A 145 -12.00 -0.76 8.03
CA GLY A 145 -11.15 -1.35 9.07
C GLY A 145 -11.70 -2.64 9.68
N LYS A 146 -13.02 -2.71 9.94
CA LYS A 146 -13.67 -3.93 10.46
C LYS A 146 -13.57 -5.12 9.52
N ASP A 147 -13.54 -4.90 8.21
CA ASP A 147 -13.47 -5.98 7.22
C ASP A 147 -12.07 -6.61 7.22
N PHE A 148 -11.03 -5.78 7.35
CA PHE A 148 -9.66 -6.27 7.53
C PHE A 148 -9.52 -7.06 8.84
N VAL A 149 -10.00 -6.53 9.97
CA VAL A 149 -9.89 -7.24 11.26
C VAL A 149 -10.69 -8.54 11.27
N ALA A 150 -11.90 -8.56 10.68
CA ALA A 150 -12.72 -9.75 10.59
C ALA A 150 -12.04 -10.87 9.77
N CYS A 151 -11.23 -10.50 8.78
CA CYS A 151 -10.57 -11.45 7.89
C CYS A 151 -9.17 -11.85 8.38
N PHE A 152 -8.34 -10.87 8.76
CA PHE A 152 -6.94 -11.09 9.15
C PHE A 152 -6.76 -11.40 10.63
N GLY A 153 -7.72 -11.03 11.49
CA GLY A 153 -7.58 -11.04 12.94
C GLY A 153 -6.93 -9.75 13.48
N GLU A 154 -6.45 -9.80 14.72
CA GLU A 154 -5.80 -8.66 15.36
C GLU A 154 -4.46 -8.30 14.69
N PRO A 155 -4.18 -7.02 14.41
CA PRO A 155 -2.91 -6.61 13.81
C PRO A 155 -1.74 -6.78 14.80
N ALA A 156 -0.57 -7.10 14.26
CA ALA A 156 0.67 -7.23 15.03
C ALA A 156 1.17 -5.87 15.51
N ARG A 157 1.02 -4.84 14.66
CA ARG A 157 1.41 -3.46 14.98
C ARG A 157 0.30 -2.51 14.54
N LYS A 158 0.17 -1.40 15.27
CA LYS A 158 -0.83 -0.38 14.99
C LYS A 158 -0.35 0.97 15.50
N GLY A 159 -0.76 2.07 14.86
CA GLY A 159 -0.34 3.41 15.25
C GLY A 159 -1.10 4.51 14.54
N GLY A 160 -0.71 5.76 14.77
CA GLY A 160 -1.39 6.93 14.20
C GLY A 160 -2.64 7.37 14.98
N GLY A 161 -3.44 8.24 14.36
CA GLY A 161 -4.65 8.83 14.95
C GLY A 161 -4.39 9.91 16.02
N ALA A 162 -3.21 9.93 16.62
CA ALA A 162 -2.80 10.94 17.60
C ALA A 162 -2.31 12.23 16.92
N GLY A 163 -3.08 13.31 17.07
CA GLY A 163 -2.73 14.65 16.59
C GLY A 163 -3.97 15.51 16.34
N PRO A 164 -3.81 16.85 16.18
CA PRO A 164 -4.92 17.70 15.77
C PRO A 164 -5.46 17.24 14.41
N SER A 165 -6.77 17.37 14.20
CA SER A 165 -7.46 17.00 12.94
C SER A 165 -6.86 17.67 11.69
N SER A 166 -6.14 18.77 11.86
CA SER A 166 -5.42 19.51 10.81
C SER A 166 -4.04 18.95 10.43
N GLY A 167 -3.56 17.86 11.04
CA GLY A 167 -2.23 17.30 10.73
C GLY A 167 -1.96 15.87 11.17
N SER A 168 -2.91 15.21 11.84
CA SER A 168 -2.76 13.80 12.24
C SER A 168 -2.69 12.88 11.03
N ILE A 169 -1.78 11.92 11.11
CA ILE A 169 -1.83 10.73 10.27
C ILE A 169 -3.08 9.92 10.65
N GLY A 170 -3.70 9.28 9.67
CA GLY A 170 -4.76 8.31 9.95
C GLY A 170 -4.23 7.18 10.84
N ILE A 171 -5.12 6.46 11.53
CA ILE A 171 -4.73 5.20 12.13
C ILE A 171 -4.26 4.22 11.05
N TRP A 172 -3.34 3.34 11.41
CA TRP A 172 -2.86 2.27 10.53
C TRP A 172 -2.71 0.97 11.30
N CYS A 173 -2.87 -0.15 10.60
CA CYS A 173 -2.75 -1.51 11.11
C CYS A 173 -1.80 -2.32 10.22
N GLU A 174 -0.92 -3.12 10.82
CA GLU A 174 0.02 -4.00 10.12
C GLU A 174 -0.17 -5.46 10.55
N TRP A 175 -0.37 -6.33 9.57
CA TRP A 175 -0.38 -7.79 9.70
C TRP A 175 0.91 -8.35 9.10
N THR A 176 1.97 -8.36 9.90
CA THR A 176 3.34 -8.67 9.45
C THR A 176 3.46 -10.07 8.84
N ALA A 177 2.77 -11.07 9.39
CA ALA A 177 2.77 -12.44 8.85
C ALA A 177 2.13 -12.54 7.45
N ASP A 178 1.16 -11.66 7.17
CA ASP A 178 0.51 -11.58 5.87
C ASP A 178 1.25 -10.66 4.89
N GLY A 179 2.20 -9.85 5.39
CA GLY A 179 2.94 -8.88 4.56
C GLY A 179 2.05 -7.72 4.10
N VAL A 180 1.13 -7.28 4.96
CA VAL A 180 0.13 -6.23 4.64
C VAL A 180 0.11 -5.16 5.73
N MET A 181 0.10 -3.89 5.33
CA MET A 181 -0.21 -2.75 6.19
C MET A 181 -1.31 -1.91 5.53
N VAL A 182 -2.25 -1.41 6.33
CA VAL A 182 -3.36 -0.59 5.86
C VAL A 182 -3.37 0.71 6.64
N GLU A 183 -3.28 1.84 5.93
CA GLU A 183 -3.60 3.17 6.46
C GLU A 183 -5.06 3.50 6.15
N PHE A 184 -5.79 3.98 7.16
CA PHE A 184 -7.19 4.37 7.01
C PHE A 184 -7.33 5.88 6.82
N GLY A 185 -8.29 6.26 5.98
CA GLY A 185 -8.62 7.65 5.67
C GLY A 185 -9.92 8.12 6.33
N GLY A 186 -10.29 9.37 6.04
CA GLY A 186 -11.52 9.98 6.57
C GLY A 186 -11.36 10.56 7.98
N ASP A 187 -12.44 11.17 8.45
CA ASP A 187 -12.52 11.78 9.79
C ASP A 187 -12.58 10.71 10.88
N GLU A 188 -13.03 9.51 10.52
CA GLU A 188 -13.10 8.30 11.36
C GLU A 188 -11.71 7.81 11.77
N ALA A 189 -10.69 8.04 10.93
CA ALA A 189 -9.32 7.60 11.18
C ALA A 189 -8.44 8.63 11.91
N LYS A 190 -8.96 9.81 12.27
CA LYS A 190 -8.18 10.94 12.81
C LYS A 190 -8.80 11.55 14.07
N GLY A 191 -7.93 12.17 14.88
CA GLY A 191 -8.32 12.95 16.04
C GLY A 191 -8.72 12.08 17.25
N PRO A 192 -9.35 12.68 18.27
CA PRO A 192 -9.83 11.93 19.42
C PRO A 192 -10.72 10.77 18.97
N GLN A 193 -10.58 9.65 19.66
CA GLN A 193 -11.38 8.44 19.43
C GLN A 193 -11.21 7.79 18.04
N ALA A 194 -10.10 8.05 17.34
CA ALA A 194 -9.83 7.44 16.04
C ALA A 194 -9.76 5.90 16.10
N TRP A 195 -9.36 5.32 17.22
CA TRP A 195 -9.29 3.87 17.38
C TRP A 195 -10.66 3.21 17.58
N GLU A 196 -11.59 3.94 18.18
CA GLU A 196 -12.96 3.51 18.43
C GLU A 196 -13.81 3.63 17.16
N ARG A 197 -13.57 4.68 16.35
CA ARG A 197 -14.28 4.94 15.09
C ARG A 197 -13.62 4.28 13.87
N GLY A 198 -12.34 3.96 13.95
CA GLY A 198 -11.53 3.44 12.85
C GLY A 198 -12.03 2.14 12.22
N LYS A 199 -12.86 1.38 12.93
CA LYS A 199 -13.55 0.20 12.37
C LYS A 199 -14.43 0.52 11.16
N ASP A 200 -14.93 1.76 11.07
CA ASP A 200 -15.78 2.24 9.97
C ASP A 200 -15.00 3.15 9.01
N ALA A 201 -13.70 3.34 9.22
CA ALA A 201 -12.85 4.10 8.32
C ALA A 201 -12.49 3.26 7.09
N VAL A 202 -12.62 3.87 5.91
CA VAL A 202 -12.25 3.25 4.62
C VAL A 202 -10.72 3.27 4.48
N TRP A 203 -10.15 2.22 3.89
CA TRP A 203 -8.72 2.20 3.60
C TRP A 203 -8.34 3.31 2.62
N ARG A 204 -7.13 3.83 2.81
CA ARG A 204 -6.55 4.90 2.01
C ARG A 204 -5.28 4.46 1.31
N VAL A 205 -4.44 3.71 2.01
CA VAL A 205 -3.23 3.10 1.44
C VAL A 205 -3.16 1.66 1.92
N ILE A 206 -2.90 0.74 1.00
CA ILE A 206 -2.55 -0.64 1.31
C ILE A 206 -1.12 -0.86 0.84
N SER A 207 -0.23 -1.15 1.79
CA SER A 207 1.15 -1.52 1.53
C SER A 207 1.30 -3.04 1.57
N ILE A 208 1.94 -3.60 0.55
CA ILE A 208 2.22 -5.02 0.39
C ILE A 208 3.73 -5.21 0.41
N PHE A 209 4.22 -6.11 1.27
CA PHE A 209 5.65 -6.33 1.51
C PHE A 209 5.94 -7.82 1.84
N PRO A 210 7.22 -8.25 1.87
CA PRO A 210 7.57 -9.64 2.19
C PRO A 210 7.00 -10.10 3.53
N ARG A 211 6.40 -11.29 3.52
CA ARG A 211 5.91 -11.96 4.73
C ARG A 211 7.07 -12.30 5.66
N LYS A 212 6.85 -12.25 6.98
CA LYS A 212 7.83 -12.61 8.02
C LYS A 212 7.31 -13.68 8.94
#